data_AF-A0A974P6Q9-F1
#
_entry.id   AF-A0A974P6Q9-F1
#
_cell.length_a   1.000
_cell.length_b   1.000
_cell.length_c   1.000
_cell.angle_alpha   90.00
_cell.angle_beta   90.00
_cell.angle_gamma   90.00
#
_symmetry.space_group_name_H-M   'P 1'
#
loop_
_entity.id
_entity.type
_entity.pdbx_description
1 polymer ?
#
loop_
_entity_poly.entity_id
_entity_poly.type
_entity_poly.pdbx_seq_one_letter_code
_entity_poly.pdbx_strand_id
1 'polypeptide(L)'
;MRQPDTERFRTWEAAGLTHVSYQAQLTRNEKFQRDFGTTPAAPSEQMNRIYLQPFYDAALHHMNRWVSGGAHPQPAADRVHRGRPGDPRRPWCRQGRPPAPGCGPVAMNSATPVTDDFAGRLRGSNKPFDAAKLDALYGDEAGYLSSFRKAADSAVAAGVLMPRDVEPAVAEAAQEYRRAREVTAREPAAAGWEPRA
;
A
#
# COMPACT_ATOMS: atom_id res chain seq x y z
N MET A 1 -11.59 11.06 17.38
CA MET A 1 -10.66 11.06 18.53
C MET A 1 -9.77 9.83 18.47
N ARG A 2 -8.53 9.89 18.98
CA ARG A 2 -7.72 8.69 19.27
C ARG A 2 -8.03 8.24 20.70
N GLN A 3 -8.26 6.96 20.92
CA GLN A 3 -8.39 6.36 22.25
C GLN A 3 -7.25 5.36 22.48
N PRO A 4 -6.78 5.13 23.72
CA PRO A 4 -5.79 4.11 24.00
C PRO A 4 -6.33 2.70 23.72
N ASP A 5 -5.42 1.77 23.46
CA ASP A 5 -5.78 0.35 23.38
C ASP A 5 -6.14 -0.16 24.78
N THR A 6 -7.13 -1.04 24.85
CA THR A 6 -7.64 -1.65 26.08
C THR A 6 -7.76 -3.16 25.89
N GLU A 7 -8.17 -3.86 26.94
CA GLU A 7 -8.55 -5.27 26.84
C GLU A 7 -9.72 -5.51 25.87
N ARG A 8 -10.54 -4.50 25.54
CA ARG A 8 -11.72 -4.64 24.67
C ARG A 8 -11.62 -3.88 23.36
N PHE A 9 -10.51 -3.18 23.13
CA PHE A 9 -10.33 -2.35 21.97
C PHE A 9 -8.86 -2.29 21.56
N ARG A 10 -8.58 -2.59 20.29
CA ARG A 10 -7.25 -2.50 19.70
C ARG A 10 -7.32 -1.65 18.44
N THR A 11 -6.35 -0.76 18.25
CA THR A 11 -6.27 0.09 17.06
C THR A 11 -5.09 -0.32 16.20
N TRP A 12 -5.34 -0.54 14.92
CA TRP A 12 -4.27 -0.66 13.95
C TRP A 12 -4.33 0.53 12.97
N GLU A 13 -3.19 1.15 12.71
CA GLU A 13 -3.08 2.24 11.76
C GLU A 13 -2.17 1.77 10.60
N ALA A 14 -2.70 1.80 9.39
CA ALA A 14 -1.95 1.47 8.18
C ALA A 14 -1.79 2.72 7.31
N ALA A 15 -0.54 3.07 7.02
CA ALA A 15 -0.20 4.29 6.29
C ALA A 15 -0.28 4.07 4.76
N GLY A 16 -0.58 5.15 4.03
CA GLY A 16 -0.54 5.14 2.56
C GLY A 16 -1.74 4.47 1.88
N LEU A 17 -2.72 3.99 2.64
CA LEU A 17 -3.95 3.41 2.12
C LEU A 17 -4.92 4.47 1.57
N THR A 18 -5.88 3.99 0.78
CA THR A 18 -7.04 4.75 0.31
C THR A 18 -8.33 3.96 0.58
N HIS A 19 -9.49 4.57 0.31
CA HIS A 19 -10.78 3.90 0.47
C HIS A 19 -11.04 2.84 -0.61
N VAL A 20 -10.66 3.12 -1.87
CA VAL A 20 -10.78 2.19 -3.01
C VAL A 20 -9.43 2.11 -3.72
N SER A 21 -8.74 0.99 -3.57
CA SER A 21 -7.45 0.75 -4.24
C SER A 21 -7.66 0.22 -5.68
N TYR A 22 -6.58 0.24 -6.47
CA TYR A 22 -6.53 -0.34 -7.81
C TYR A 22 -7.07 -1.77 -7.86
N GLN A 23 -6.57 -2.62 -6.97
CA GLN A 23 -6.95 -4.02 -6.82
C GLN A 23 -8.43 -4.18 -6.47
N ALA A 24 -8.94 -3.38 -5.53
CA ALA A 24 -10.35 -3.42 -5.15
C ALA A 24 -11.28 -3.08 -6.33
N GLN A 25 -10.87 -2.15 -7.18
CA GLN A 25 -11.63 -1.78 -8.38
C GLN A 25 -11.59 -2.89 -9.44
N LEU A 26 -10.45 -3.56 -9.65
CA LEU A 26 -10.36 -4.71 -10.56
C LEU A 26 -11.30 -5.84 -10.13
N THR A 27 -11.21 -6.27 -8.86
CA THR A 27 -12.10 -7.31 -8.30
C THR A 27 -13.57 -6.90 -8.38
N ARG A 28 -13.89 -5.62 -8.16
CA ARG A 28 -15.27 -5.11 -8.33
C ARG A 28 -15.72 -5.21 -9.78
N ASN A 29 -14.87 -4.85 -10.73
CA ASN A 29 -15.20 -4.89 -12.15
C ASN A 29 -15.50 -6.33 -12.62
N GLU A 30 -14.72 -7.32 -12.17
CA GLU A 30 -14.96 -8.74 -12.44
C GLU A 30 -16.32 -9.21 -11.91
N LYS A 31 -16.67 -8.81 -10.67
CA LYS A 31 -17.98 -9.12 -10.07
C LYS A 31 -19.13 -8.48 -10.85
N PHE A 32 -18.96 -7.23 -11.27
CA PHE A 32 -19.96 -6.53 -12.08
C PHE A 32 -20.19 -7.23 -13.42
N GLN A 33 -19.11 -7.69 -14.07
CA GLN A 33 -19.23 -8.42 -15.32
C GLN A 33 -19.96 -9.76 -15.12
N ARG A 34 -19.64 -10.48 -14.04
CA ARG A 34 -20.29 -11.75 -13.69
C ARG A 34 -21.78 -11.57 -13.40
N ASP A 35 -22.13 -10.57 -12.60
CA ASP A 35 -23.49 -10.42 -12.04
C ASP A 35 -24.42 -9.63 -12.96
N PHE A 36 -23.89 -8.73 -13.80
CA PHE A 36 -24.68 -7.79 -14.60
C PHE A 36 -24.30 -7.78 -16.09
N GLY A 37 -23.32 -8.58 -16.53
CA GLY A 37 -22.86 -8.62 -17.92
C GLY A 37 -22.20 -7.32 -18.40
N THR A 38 -21.89 -6.39 -17.50
CA THR A 38 -21.28 -5.10 -17.81
C THR A 38 -20.03 -4.87 -16.97
N THR A 39 -18.99 -4.31 -17.59
CA THR A 39 -17.74 -3.98 -16.93
C THR A 39 -17.67 -2.46 -16.76
N PRO A 40 -17.59 -1.94 -15.51
CA PRO A 40 -17.33 -0.53 -15.27
C PRO A 40 -16.01 -0.11 -15.91
N ALA A 41 -15.81 1.20 -16.11
CA ALA A 41 -14.57 1.74 -16.65
C ALA A 41 -13.33 1.17 -15.92
N ALA A 42 -12.27 0.94 -16.69
CA ALA A 42 -11.00 0.47 -16.14
C ALA A 42 -10.49 1.44 -15.06
N PRO A 43 -9.90 0.93 -13.97
CA PRO A 43 -9.28 1.78 -12.96
C PRO A 43 -8.18 2.65 -13.58
N SER A 44 -8.06 3.90 -13.12
CA SER A 44 -6.95 4.76 -13.51
C SER A 44 -5.63 4.15 -13.04
N GLU A 45 -4.62 4.17 -13.92
CA GLU A 45 -3.26 3.73 -13.60
C GLU A 45 -2.62 4.59 -12.49
N GLN A 46 -3.06 5.82 -12.32
CA GLN A 46 -2.60 6.75 -11.28
C GLN A 46 -3.28 6.53 -9.93
N MET A 47 -4.19 5.57 -9.81
CA MET A 47 -4.88 5.24 -8.56
C MET A 47 -3.93 4.59 -7.55
N ASN A 48 -4.17 4.82 -6.26
CA ASN A 48 -3.41 4.19 -5.17
C ASN A 48 -3.45 2.66 -5.28
N ARG A 49 -2.28 2.03 -5.08
CA ARG A 49 -2.06 0.60 -5.28
C ARG A 49 -1.72 -0.16 -4.01
N ILE A 50 -2.08 0.35 -2.84
CA ILE A 50 -1.96 -0.42 -1.59
C ILE A 50 -3.30 -1.09 -1.32
N TYR A 51 -3.31 -2.42 -1.31
CA TYR A 51 -4.51 -3.20 -1.10
C TYR A 51 -4.79 -3.43 0.38
N LEU A 52 -5.99 -3.08 0.83
CA LEU A 52 -6.39 -3.13 2.24
C LEU A 52 -6.81 -4.53 2.71
N GLN A 53 -7.23 -5.41 1.79
CA GLN A 53 -7.86 -6.67 2.15
C GLN A 53 -7.01 -7.57 3.05
N PRO A 54 -5.69 -7.76 2.84
CA PRO A 54 -4.89 -8.61 3.74
C PRO A 54 -4.88 -8.12 5.19
N PHE A 55 -5.00 -6.81 5.40
CA PHE A 55 -5.09 -6.21 6.72
C PHE A 55 -6.43 -6.53 7.40
N TYR A 56 -7.54 -6.50 6.64
CA TYR A 56 -8.84 -6.92 7.15
C TYR A 56 -8.87 -8.41 7.46
N ASP A 57 -8.27 -9.24 6.62
CA ASP A 57 -8.17 -10.67 6.83
C ASP A 57 -7.42 -10.99 8.13
N ALA A 58 -6.29 -10.32 8.38
CA ALA A 58 -5.54 -10.44 9.63
C ALA A 58 -6.39 -9.97 10.83
N ALA A 59 -7.05 -8.82 10.72
CA ALA A 59 -7.88 -8.27 11.79
C ALA A 59 -9.04 -9.21 12.15
N LEU A 60 -9.74 -9.75 11.15
CA LEU A 60 -10.83 -10.71 11.35
C LEU A 60 -10.32 -12.02 11.95
N HIS A 61 -9.17 -12.52 11.49
CA HIS A 61 -8.54 -13.71 12.06
C HIS A 61 -8.22 -13.52 13.55
N HIS A 62 -7.60 -12.40 13.90
CA HIS A 62 -7.25 -12.08 15.28
C HIS A 62 -8.48 -11.82 16.15
N MET A 63 -9.51 -11.15 15.62
CA MET A 63 -10.77 -10.95 16.32
C MET A 63 -11.44 -12.28 16.63
N ASN A 64 -11.54 -13.19 15.66
CA ASN A 64 -12.14 -14.51 15.85
C ASN A 64 -11.43 -15.33 16.94
N ARG A 65 -10.10 -15.34 16.92
CA ARG A 65 -9.29 -16.02 17.95
C ARG A 65 -9.52 -15.41 19.33
N TRP A 66 -9.53 -14.08 19.41
CA TRP A 66 -9.69 -13.37 20.66
C TRP A 66 -11.09 -13.63 21.27
N VAL A 67 -12.18 -13.51 20.50
CA VAL A 67 -13.53 -13.79 21.04
C VAL A 67 -13.72 -15.25 21.45
N SER A 68 -12.89 -16.15 20.94
CA SER A 68 -12.87 -17.58 21.28
C SER A 68 -11.95 -17.91 22.48
N GLY A 69 -11.51 -16.91 23.25
CA GLY A 69 -10.66 -17.08 24.44
C GLY A 69 -9.16 -17.19 24.15
N GLY A 70 -8.74 -16.97 22.90
CA GLY A 70 -7.34 -16.85 22.53
C GLY A 70 -6.73 -15.50 22.92
N ALA A 71 -5.40 -15.42 22.87
CA ALA A 71 -4.69 -14.16 23.10
C ALA A 71 -5.11 -13.08 22.09
N HIS A 72 -5.28 -11.86 22.59
CA HIS A 72 -5.47 -10.67 21.76
C HIS A 72 -4.27 -10.50 20.82
N PRO A 73 -4.47 -9.92 19.62
CA PRO A 73 -3.33 -9.49 18.82
C PRO A 73 -2.44 -8.56 19.64
N GLN A 74 -1.12 -8.76 19.51
CA GLN A 74 -0.15 -7.78 20.02
C GLN A 74 -0.49 -6.41 19.41
N PRO A 75 -0.20 -5.29 20.10
CA PRO A 75 -0.37 -3.98 19.50
C PRO A 75 0.31 -3.97 18.14
N ALA A 76 -0.44 -3.68 17.08
CA ALA A 76 0.18 -3.40 15.79
C ALA A 76 1.16 -2.24 16.00
N ALA A 77 2.22 -2.25 15.20
CA ALA A 77 3.27 -1.23 15.10
C ALA A 77 2.87 0.16 15.63
N ASP A 78 3.83 0.86 16.22
CA ASP A 78 3.62 2.20 16.76
C ASP A 78 2.71 3.09 15.90
N ARG A 79 1.77 3.76 16.56
CA ARG A 79 0.79 4.64 15.91
C ARG A 79 1.48 5.59 14.92
N VAL A 80 0.85 5.77 13.77
CA VAL A 80 1.22 6.74 12.76
C VAL A 80 1.31 8.12 13.43
N HIS A 81 2.52 8.65 13.53
CA HIS A 81 2.72 10.02 13.97
C HIS A 81 2.14 10.98 12.92
N ARG A 82 1.19 11.82 13.32
CA ARG A 82 0.76 12.96 12.51
C ARG A 82 1.84 14.02 12.60
N GLY A 83 2.70 14.12 11.59
CA GLY A 83 3.54 15.30 11.40
C GLY A 83 2.67 16.55 11.21
N ARG A 84 3.21 17.73 11.53
CA ARG A 84 2.57 19.02 11.24
C ARG A 84 2.26 19.13 9.74
N PRO A 85 1.21 19.87 9.34
CA PRO A 85 1.01 20.22 7.93
C PRO A 85 2.29 20.86 7.37
N GLY A 86 2.81 20.34 6.25
CA GLY A 86 4.03 20.85 5.60
C GLY A 86 5.34 20.10 5.87
N ASP A 87 5.34 19.07 6.72
CA ASP A 87 6.52 18.22 6.91
C ASP A 87 6.64 17.19 5.76
N PRO A 88 7.72 17.22 4.94
CA PRO A 88 7.96 16.22 3.90
C PRO A 88 8.28 14.87 4.57
N ARG A 89 7.24 14.10 4.84
CA ARG A 89 7.35 12.82 5.54
C ARG A 89 8.33 11.90 4.81
N ARG A 90 9.33 11.41 5.54
CA ARG A 90 10.19 10.31 5.10
C ARG A 90 9.31 9.09 4.80
N PRO A 91 9.58 8.32 3.73
CA PRO A 91 8.87 7.08 3.47
C PRO A 91 8.98 6.17 4.70
N TRP A 92 7.85 5.66 5.17
CA TRP A 92 7.66 4.94 6.43
C TRP A 92 8.56 3.72 6.61
N CYS A 93 9.20 3.27 5.53
CA CYS A 93 10.12 2.13 5.51
C CYS A 93 11.50 2.40 6.10
N ARG A 94 11.81 3.64 6.49
CA ARG A 94 13.16 4.01 6.97
C ARG A 94 13.37 3.91 8.49
N GLN A 95 12.38 3.46 9.28
CA GLN A 95 12.41 3.51 10.75
C GLN A 95 12.37 2.16 11.50
N GLY A 96 12.61 1.02 10.82
CA GLY A 96 12.74 -0.27 11.51
C GLY A 96 11.50 -0.72 12.30
N ARG A 97 10.30 -0.29 11.89
CA ARG A 97 9.01 -0.63 12.53
C ARG A 97 8.20 -1.56 11.62
N PRO A 98 7.37 -2.46 12.19
CA PRO A 98 6.66 -3.46 11.40
C PRO A 98 5.83 -2.79 10.32
N PRO A 99 6.03 -3.15 9.06
CA PRO A 99 5.49 -2.38 7.96
C PRO A 99 4.00 -2.68 7.80
N ALA A 100 3.22 -1.67 7.40
CA ALA A 100 2.04 -1.95 6.59
C ALA A 100 2.49 -2.80 5.37
N PRO A 101 1.69 -3.76 4.88
CA PRO A 101 2.04 -4.50 3.67
C PRO A 101 2.47 -3.52 2.57
N GLY A 102 3.72 -3.62 2.08
CA GLY A 102 4.26 -2.67 1.09
C GLY A 102 5.53 -1.90 1.44
N CYS A 103 6.32 -2.31 2.44
CA CYS A 103 7.67 -1.74 2.60
C CYS A 103 8.69 -2.28 1.60
N GLY A 104 8.59 -1.64 0.45
CA GLY A 104 9.43 -1.67 -0.73
C GLY A 104 8.73 -0.75 -1.72
N PRO A 105 8.65 0.57 -1.45
CA PRO A 105 7.90 1.43 -2.34
C PRO A 105 8.65 1.51 -3.68
N VAL A 106 8.03 0.95 -4.71
CA VAL A 106 8.38 1.26 -6.11
C VAL A 106 7.63 2.51 -6.60
N ALA A 107 6.78 3.08 -5.74
CA ALA A 107 5.96 4.25 -5.99
C ALA A 107 5.61 4.97 -4.69
N MET A 108 5.33 6.27 -4.78
CA MET A 108 4.68 7.03 -3.72
C MET A 108 3.16 6.89 -3.85
N ASN A 109 2.54 6.26 -2.84
CA ASN A 109 1.09 6.18 -2.71
C ASN A 109 0.58 7.25 -1.72
N SER A 110 -0.51 7.92 -2.07
CA SER A 110 -1.15 8.94 -1.24
C SER A 110 -2.66 8.76 -1.21
N ALA A 111 -3.32 9.33 -0.21
CA ALA A 111 -4.77 9.52 -0.17
C ALA A 111 -5.23 10.78 -0.94
N THR A 112 -4.29 11.59 -1.45
CA THR A 112 -4.60 12.74 -2.30
C THR A 112 -5.23 12.25 -3.61
N PRO A 113 -6.44 12.70 -3.96
CA PRO A 113 -7.16 12.21 -5.12
C PRO A 113 -6.55 12.72 -6.43
N VAL A 114 -6.68 11.91 -7.49
CA VAL A 114 -6.27 12.28 -8.85
C VAL A 114 -7.30 13.21 -9.52
N THR A 115 -8.57 13.07 -9.17
CA THR A 115 -9.70 13.84 -9.71
C THR A 115 -10.56 14.38 -8.57
N ASP A 116 -11.25 15.50 -8.79
CA ASP A 116 -12.00 16.20 -7.74
C ASP A 116 -13.45 15.70 -7.53
N ASP A 117 -13.87 14.74 -8.34
CA ASP A 117 -15.18 14.10 -8.26
C ASP A 117 -15.29 13.13 -7.08
N PHE A 118 -16.51 12.68 -6.79
CA PHE A 118 -16.78 11.75 -5.68
C PHE A 118 -15.91 10.49 -5.76
N ALA A 119 -15.75 9.92 -6.96
CA ALA A 119 -14.97 8.70 -7.11
C ALA A 119 -13.47 8.98 -6.92
N GLY A 120 -12.96 10.10 -7.42
CA GLY A 120 -11.58 10.55 -7.19
C GLY A 120 -11.20 10.63 -5.71
N ARG A 121 -12.06 11.22 -4.87
CA ARG A 121 -11.86 11.38 -3.41
C ARG A 121 -11.67 10.06 -2.65
N LEU A 122 -12.09 8.94 -3.22
CA LEU A 122 -11.98 7.62 -2.60
C LEU A 122 -10.70 6.87 -3.02
N ARG A 123 -10.03 7.31 -4.07
CA ARG A 123 -9.08 6.48 -4.83
C ARG A 123 -7.61 6.83 -4.60
N GLY A 124 -7.33 7.98 -4.01
CA GLY A 124 -5.96 8.42 -3.75
C GLY A 124 -5.13 8.50 -5.03
N SER A 125 -3.81 8.47 -4.90
CA SER A 125 -2.88 8.55 -6.03
C SER A 125 -1.66 7.64 -5.87
N ASN A 126 -1.06 7.28 -7.00
CA ASN A 126 0.16 6.50 -7.15
C ASN A 126 1.11 7.22 -8.11
N LYS A 127 2.36 7.44 -7.67
CA LYS A 127 3.42 8.03 -8.48
C LYS A 127 4.63 7.09 -8.47
N PRO A 128 4.85 6.28 -9.52
CA PRO A 128 6.02 5.41 -9.63
C PRO A 128 7.34 6.16 -9.43
N PHE A 129 8.32 5.47 -8.87
CA PHE A 129 9.69 5.96 -8.83
C PHE A 129 10.37 5.71 -10.17
N ASP A 130 11.26 6.62 -10.54
CA ASP A 130 12.09 6.44 -11.73
C ASP A 130 13.09 5.28 -11.57
N ALA A 131 13.57 4.76 -12.70
CA ALA A 131 14.53 3.67 -12.76
C ALA A 131 15.81 3.97 -11.95
N ALA A 132 16.33 5.19 -12.03
CA ALA A 132 17.54 5.58 -11.29
C ALA A 132 17.35 5.50 -9.77
N LYS A 133 16.18 5.89 -9.27
CA LYS A 133 15.81 5.78 -7.87
C LYS A 133 15.57 4.33 -7.46
N LEU A 134 14.97 3.50 -8.31
CA LEU A 134 14.80 2.08 -8.04
C LEU A 134 16.16 1.36 -7.96
N ASP A 135 17.08 1.68 -8.88
CA ASP A 135 18.45 1.16 -8.89
C ASP A 135 19.21 1.61 -7.63
N ALA A 136 19.08 2.88 -7.24
CA ALA A 136 19.70 3.39 -6.02
C ALA A 136 19.14 2.77 -4.71
N LEU A 137 17.86 2.41 -4.69
CA LEU A 137 17.20 1.83 -3.51
C LEU A 137 17.44 0.32 -3.39
N TYR A 138 17.44 -0.40 -4.51
CA TYR A 138 17.33 -1.86 -4.54
C TYR A 138 18.40 -2.55 -5.39
N GLY A 139 19.11 -1.83 -6.25
CA GLY A 139 20.02 -2.38 -7.25
C GLY A 139 19.27 -2.98 -8.45
N ASP A 140 18.43 -3.98 -8.19
CA ASP A 140 17.67 -4.71 -9.20
C ASP A 140 16.34 -5.26 -8.64
N GLU A 141 15.59 -6.01 -9.47
CA GLU A 141 14.33 -6.65 -9.07
C GLU A 141 14.55 -7.67 -7.94
N ALA A 142 15.68 -8.39 -7.92
CA ALA A 142 15.96 -9.40 -6.91
C ALA A 142 16.21 -8.76 -5.52
N GLY A 143 16.98 -7.68 -5.47
CA GLY A 143 17.20 -6.88 -4.26
C GLY A 143 15.91 -6.24 -3.75
N TYR A 144 15.05 -5.82 -4.67
CA TYR A 144 13.70 -5.34 -4.35
C TYR A 144 12.84 -6.43 -3.71
N LEU A 145 12.69 -7.59 -4.36
CA LEU A 145 11.86 -8.69 -3.87
C LEU A 145 12.39 -9.29 -2.57
N SER A 146 13.70 -9.36 -2.38
CA SER A 146 14.30 -9.75 -1.10
C SER A 146 13.91 -8.79 0.03
N SER A 147 13.97 -7.48 -0.24
CA SER A 147 13.58 -6.44 0.73
C SER A 147 12.07 -6.50 1.02
N PHE A 148 11.24 -6.69 -0.01
CA PHE A 148 9.80 -6.81 0.13
C PHE A 148 9.42 -8.07 0.94
N ARG A 149 10.03 -9.22 0.66
CA ARG A 149 9.76 -10.47 1.38
C ARG A 149 10.11 -10.35 2.87
N LYS A 150 11.27 -9.76 3.21
CA LYS A 150 11.64 -9.47 4.61
C LYS A 150 10.59 -8.58 5.31
N ALA A 151 10.06 -7.59 4.59
CA ALA A 151 8.99 -6.74 5.10
C ALA A 151 7.68 -7.51 5.31
N ALA A 152 7.29 -8.38 4.36
CA ALA A 152 6.11 -9.23 4.46
C ALA A 152 6.22 -10.23 5.62
N ASP A 153 7.37 -10.89 5.78
CA ASP A 153 7.63 -11.82 6.89
C ASP A 153 7.58 -11.09 8.24
N SER A 154 8.11 -9.85 8.31
CA SER A 154 8.00 -9.01 9.50
C SER A 154 6.55 -8.61 9.81
N ALA A 155 5.74 -8.35 8.78
CA ALA A 155 4.32 -8.06 8.92
C ALA A 155 3.53 -9.28 9.41
N VAL A 156 3.89 -10.49 8.96
CA VAL A 156 3.35 -11.75 9.47
C VAL A 156 3.72 -11.95 10.94
N ALA A 157 4.99 -11.76 11.30
CA ALA A 157 5.44 -11.85 12.68
C ALA A 157 4.73 -10.85 13.61
N ALA A 158 4.40 -9.67 13.08
CA ALA A 158 3.63 -8.65 13.79
C ALA A 158 2.10 -8.90 13.81
N GLY A 159 1.60 -9.92 13.10
CA GLY A 159 0.17 -10.26 13.06
C GLY A 159 -0.69 -9.31 12.22
N VAL A 160 -0.08 -8.49 11.35
CA VAL A 160 -0.80 -7.53 10.48
C VAL A 160 -0.92 -8.01 9.03
N LEU A 161 -0.40 -9.22 8.75
CA LEU A 161 -0.50 -9.93 7.48
C LEU A 161 -0.63 -11.43 7.78
N MET A 162 -1.43 -12.18 7.02
CA MET A 162 -1.50 -13.63 7.18
C MET A 162 -0.42 -14.32 6.34
N PRO A 163 0.13 -15.48 6.77
CA PRO A 163 1.10 -16.23 5.97
C PRO A 163 0.64 -16.55 4.54
N ARG A 164 -0.67 -16.79 4.36
CA ARG A 164 -1.28 -17.07 3.05
C ARG A 164 -1.22 -15.89 2.07
N ASP A 165 -1.04 -14.67 2.57
CA ASP A 165 -1.04 -13.45 1.77
C ASP A 165 0.36 -13.07 1.28
N VAL A 166 1.42 -13.71 1.78
CA VAL A 166 2.81 -13.36 1.46
C VAL A 166 3.14 -13.60 -0.01
N GLU A 167 2.91 -14.81 -0.52
CA GLU A 167 3.27 -15.14 -1.91
C GLU A 167 2.44 -14.34 -2.93
N PRO A 168 1.11 -14.16 -2.78
CA PRO A 168 0.34 -13.24 -3.62
C PRO A 168 0.89 -11.81 -3.60
N ALA A 169 1.25 -11.28 -2.41
CA ALA A 169 1.79 -9.94 -2.30
C ALA A 169 3.18 -9.80 -2.95
N VAL A 170 4.04 -10.83 -2.86
CA VAL A 170 5.35 -10.86 -3.53
C VAL A 170 5.18 -10.89 -5.05
N ALA A 171 4.23 -11.67 -5.56
CA ALA A 171 3.94 -11.74 -6.99
C ALA A 171 3.43 -10.39 -7.53
N GLU A 172 2.54 -9.73 -6.79
CA GLU A 172 2.07 -8.39 -7.11
C GLU A 172 3.20 -7.35 -7.05
N ALA A 173 4.05 -7.42 -6.04
CA ALA A 173 5.22 -6.54 -5.91
C ALA A 173 6.15 -6.63 -7.13
N ALA A 174 6.40 -7.84 -7.64
CA ALA A 174 7.20 -8.04 -8.86
C ALA A 174 6.57 -7.33 -10.07
N GLN A 175 5.24 -7.43 -10.23
CA GLN A 175 4.51 -6.76 -11.30
C GLN A 175 4.62 -5.23 -11.18
N GLU A 176 4.45 -4.69 -9.97
CA GLU A 176 4.56 -3.24 -9.73
C GLU A 176 5.98 -2.72 -9.94
N TYR A 177 7.02 -3.48 -9.60
CA TYR A 177 8.41 -3.10 -9.87
C TYR A 177 8.67 -2.92 -11.37
N ARG A 178 8.26 -3.92 -12.17
CA ARG A 178 8.42 -3.87 -13.64
C ARG A 178 7.62 -2.72 -14.24
N ARG A 179 6.36 -2.56 -13.81
CA ARG A 179 5.49 -1.45 -14.22
C ARG A 179 6.14 -0.09 -13.93
N ALA A 180 6.69 0.11 -12.74
CA ALA A 180 7.32 1.38 -12.37
C ALA A 180 8.51 1.72 -13.29
N ARG A 181 9.33 0.72 -13.63
CA ARG A 181 10.41 0.89 -14.61
C ARG A 181 9.89 1.21 -16.02
N GLU A 182 8.83 0.54 -16.46
CA GLU A 182 8.23 0.76 -17.79
C GLU A 182 7.63 2.15 -17.96
N VAL A 183 6.89 2.64 -16.95
CA VAL A 183 6.31 4.00 -16.97
C VAL A 183 7.43 5.04 -17.14
N THR A 184 8.53 4.86 -16.41
CA THR A 184 9.70 5.76 -16.51
C THR A 184 10.37 5.71 -17.88
N ALA A 185 10.47 4.52 -18.48
CA ALA A 185 11.06 4.37 -19.81
C ALA A 185 10.24 5.08 -20.91
N ARG A 186 8.93 5.25 -20.71
CA ARG A 186 8.02 5.94 -21.64
C ARG A 186 7.96 7.45 -21.42
N GLU A 187 8.23 7.91 -20.20
CA GLU A 187 8.32 9.32 -19.82
C GLU A 187 9.75 9.68 -19.39
N PRO A 188 10.74 9.73 -20.31
CA PRO A 188 12.04 10.28 -19.97
C PRO A 188 11.82 11.71 -19.46
N ALA A 189 12.40 12.00 -18.28
CA ALA A 189 12.25 13.27 -17.58
C ALA A 189 12.21 14.43 -18.57
N ALA A 190 11.12 15.20 -18.56
CA ALA A 190 11.02 16.44 -19.33
C ALA A 190 12.28 17.26 -19.05
N ALA A 191 13.16 17.32 -20.04
CA ALA A 191 14.41 18.05 -19.97
C ALA A 191 14.10 19.52 -19.69
N GLY A 192 14.74 20.07 -18.66
CA GLY A 192 14.97 21.50 -18.49
C GLY A 192 13.74 22.40 -18.49
N TRP A 193 13.13 22.61 -17.33
CA TRP A 193 12.53 23.92 -17.06
C TRP A 193 13.69 24.89 -16.79
N GLU A 194 14.00 25.77 -17.75
CA GLU A 194 14.71 27.03 -17.48
C GLU A 194 13.68 28.15 -17.35
N PRO A 195 13.75 29.00 -16.30
CA PRO A 195 12.93 30.20 -16.24
C PRO A 195 13.46 31.21 -17.26
N ARG A 196 12.62 31.64 -18.22
CA ARG A 196 12.94 32.80 -19.05
C ARG A 196 13.00 34.05 -18.17
N ALA A 197 14.10 34.78 -18.30
CA ALA A 197 14.29 36.12 -17.76
C ALA A 197 13.39 37.15 -18.46
#